data_AF-A0A1Q7WUX4-F1
#
_entry.id   AF-A0A1Q7WUX4-F1
#
_cell.length_a   1.000
_cell.length_b   1.000
_cell.length_c   1.000
_cell.angle_alpha   90.00
_cell.angle_beta   90.00
_cell.angle_gamma   90.00
#
_symmetry.space_group_name_H-M   'P 1'
#
loop_
_entity.id
_entity.type
_entity.pdbx_description
1 polymer ?
#
loop_
_entity_poly.entity_id
_entity_poly.type
_entity_poly.pdbx_seq_one_letter_code
_entity_poly.pdbx_strand_id
1 'polypeptide(L)'
;MLIIHGGHDYRVDRSQGLSMFQVLQAKHVPSKLLYFEAENHWVLKPADSMLWYHTVLGWIDQWVKPDRAEFQRRLTAASTADRAPPGAAPGE
;
A
#
# COMPACT_ATOMS: atom_id res chain seq x y z
N MET A 1 -0.69 9.17 -2.09
CA MET A 1 -0.94 8.38 -3.31
C MET A 1 0.37 8.05 -4.01
N LEU A 2 0.60 6.79 -4.37
CA LEU A 2 1.73 6.39 -5.22
C LEU A 2 1.24 6.23 -6.67
N ILE A 3 1.87 6.91 -7.62
CA ILE A 3 1.59 6.84 -9.05
C ILE A 3 2.75 6.12 -9.72
N ILE A 4 2.46 5.13 -10.55
CA ILE A 4 3.45 4.34 -11.28
C ILE A 4 3.04 4.33 -12.76
N HIS A 5 3.97 4.65 -13.68
CA HIS A 5 3.65 4.70 -15.11
C HIS A 5 4.84 4.28 -15.98
N GLY A 6 4.56 3.54 -17.07
CA GLY A 6 5.53 3.15 -18.09
C GLY A 6 5.51 4.08 -19.31
N GLY A 7 6.66 4.51 -19.81
CA GLY A 7 6.74 5.46 -20.93
C GLY A 7 6.29 4.91 -22.29
N HIS A 8 6.29 3.58 -22.44
CA HIS A 8 5.80 2.86 -23.62
C HIS A 8 4.43 2.20 -23.36
N ASP A 9 3.67 2.66 -22.37
CA ASP A 9 2.28 2.24 -22.21
C ASP A 9 1.39 2.94 -23.25
N TYR A 10 1.14 2.26 -24.36
CA TYR A 10 0.24 2.73 -25.41
C TYR A 10 -1.24 2.40 -25.15
N ARG A 11 -1.55 1.69 -24.05
CA ARG A 11 -2.93 1.45 -23.60
C ARG A 11 -3.42 2.59 -22.73
N VAL A 12 -2.51 3.15 -21.92
CA VAL A 12 -2.76 4.30 -21.06
C VAL A 12 -1.63 5.30 -21.24
N ASP A 13 -1.91 6.38 -21.98
CA ASP A 13 -0.93 7.42 -22.26
C ASP A 13 -0.30 8.00 -20.99
N ARG A 14 1.00 8.31 -21.04
CA ARG A 14 1.77 8.85 -19.89
C ARG A 14 1.15 10.11 -19.29
N SER A 15 0.45 10.92 -20.08
CA SER A 15 -0.22 12.13 -19.59
C SER A 15 -1.25 11.83 -18.51
N GLN A 16 -1.86 10.65 -18.50
CA GLN A 16 -2.84 10.26 -17.46
C GLN A 16 -2.17 10.16 -16.08
N GLY A 17 -1.04 9.43 -15.98
CA GLY A 17 -0.30 9.33 -14.72
C GLY A 17 0.31 10.66 -14.29
N LEU A 18 0.93 11.39 -15.23
CA LEU A 18 1.59 12.67 -14.94
C LEU A 18 0.59 13.76 -14.52
N SER A 19 -0.55 13.87 -15.19
CA SER A 19 -1.58 14.85 -14.83
C SER A 19 -2.15 14.59 -13.43
N MET A 20 -2.41 13.33 -13.08
CA MET A 20 -2.86 12.98 -11.72
C MET A 20 -1.82 13.37 -10.66
N PHE A 21 -0.54 13.08 -10.92
CA PHE A 21 0.53 13.48 -10.01
C PHE A 21 0.59 15.01 -9.85
N GLN A 22 0.51 15.77 -10.94
CA GLN A 22 0.49 17.25 -10.89
C GLN A 22 -0.69 17.78 -10.08
N VAL A 23 -1.90 17.23 -10.26
CA VAL A 23 -3.09 17.61 -9.48
C VAL A 23 -2.89 17.32 -7.99
N LEU A 24 -2.30 16.18 -7.63
CA LEU A 24 -2.02 15.83 -6.24
C LEU A 24 -0.99 16.77 -5.60
N GLN A 25 0.06 17.14 -6.35
CA GLN A 25 1.03 18.14 -5.91
C GLN A 25 0.36 19.51 -5.66
N ALA A 26 -0.47 19.98 -6.59
CA ALA A 26 -1.19 21.24 -6.47
C ALA A 26 -2.17 21.26 -5.28
N LYS A 27 -2.72 20.10 -4.91
CA LYS A 27 -3.61 19.92 -3.75
C LYS A 27 -2.87 19.62 -2.44
N HIS A 28 -1.53 19.66 -2.44
CA HIS A 28 -0.70 19.31 -1.29
C HIS A 28 -1.00 17.92 -0.70
N VAL A 29 -1.45 16.98 -1.53
CA VAL A 29 -1.69 15.60 -1.11
C VAL A 29 -0.36 14.85 -1.17
N PRO A 30 0.10 14.23 -0.06
CA PRO A 30 1.32 13.42 -0.06
C PRO A 30 1.30 12.40 -1.19
N SER A 31 2.23 12.55 -2.13
CA SER A 31 2.25 11.75 -3.36
C SER A 31 3.66 11.53 -3.88
N LYS A 32 3.83 10.44 -4.63
CA LYS A 32 5.11 10.02 -5.22
C LYS A 32 4.87 9.48 -6.61
N LEU A 33 5.77 9.80 -7.55
CA LEU A 33 5.76 9.28 -8.91
C LEU A 33 6.95 8.32 -9.09
N LEU A 34 6.68 7.11 -9.57
CA LEU A 34 7.68 6.16 -10.06
C LEU A 34 7.45 5.98 -11.57
N TYR A 35 8.38 6.49 -12.37
CA TYR A 35 8.26 6.50 -13.82
C TYR A 35 9.33 5.63 -14.47
N PHE A 36 8.91 4.70 -15.32
CA PHE A 36 9.80 3.80 -16.05
C PHE A 36 9.75 4.14 -17.54
N GLU A 37 10.72 4.91 -18.02
CA GLU A 37 10.72 5.47 -19.38
C GLU A 37 10.58 4.40 -20.46
N ALA A 38 11.21 3.23 -20.28
CA ALA A 38 11.26 2.18 -21.29
C ALA A 38 10.31 1.00 -21.05
N GLU A 39 9.57 0.99 -19.94
CA GLU A 39 8.56 -0.05 -19.65
C GLU A 39 7.24 0.25 -20.36
N ASN A 40 6.46 -0.81 -20.61
CA ASN A 40 5.14 -0.69 -21.21
C ASN A 40 4.05 -0.68 -20.14
N HIS A 41 2.88 -1.24 -20.43
CA HIS A 41 1.80 -1.42 -19.46
C HIS A 41 2.18 -2.31 -18.26
N TRP A 42 3.24 -3.10 -18.40
CA TRP A 42 3.79 -3.99 -17.38
C TRP A 42 5.24 -3.61 -17.09
N VAL A 43 5.72 -3.94 -15.89
CA VAL A 43 7.12 -3.80 -15.51
C VAL A 43 7.83 -5.12 -15.74
N LEU A 44 8.58 -5.23 -16.84
CA LEU A 44 9.12 -6.49 -17.36
C LEU A 44 10.61 -6.67 -17.08
N LYS A 45 11.39 -5.60 -17.01
CA LYS A 45 12.84 -5.69 -16.78
C LYS A 45 13.08 -6.09 -15.34
N PRO A 46 13.95 -7.08 -15.07
CA PRO A 46 14.21 -7.54 -13.69
C PRO A 46 14.63 -6.42 -12.73
N ALA A 47 15.48 -5.49 -13.20
CA ALA A 47 15.92 -4.35 -12.40
C ALA A 47 14.76 -3.40 -12.03
N ASP A 48 13.88 -3.12 -13.00
CA ASP A 48 12.73 -2.24 -12.82
C ASP A 48 11.69 -2.92 -11.91
N SER A 49 11.49 -4.23 -12.04
CA SER A 49 10.63 -5.01 -11.12
C SER A 49 11.13 -4.96 -9.68
N MET A 50 12.44 -5.08 -9.44
CA MET A 50 13.01 -4.94 -8.10
C MET A 50 12.73 -3.55 -7.51
N LEU A 51 12.97 -2.49 -8.28
CA LEU A 51 12.68 -1.11 -7.86
C LEU A 51 11.17 -0.92 -7.60
N TRP A 52 10.32 -1.48 -8.45
CA TRP A 52 8.87 -1.44 -8.30
C TRP A 52 8.44 -2.07 -6.97
N TYR A 53 8.88 -3.30 -6.67
CA TYR A 53 8.53 -3.97 -5.41
C TYR A 53 9.05 -3.22 -4.20
N HIS A 54 10.30 -2.77 -4.21
CA HIS A 54 10.86 -1.98 -3.11
C HIS A 54 10.07 -0.68 -2.88
N THR A 55 9.66 0.00 -3.94
CA THR A 55 8.91 1.25 -3.85
C THR A 55 7.49 1.03 -3.35
N VAL A 56 6.78 0.03 -3.89
CA VAL A 56 5.40 -0.29 -3.48
C VAL A 56 5.35 -0.75 -2.04
N LEU A 57 6.20 -1.70 -1.65
CA LEU A 57 6.25 -2.21 -0.29
C LEU A 57 6.68 -1.13 0.69
N GLY A 58 7.70 -0.32 0.36
CA GLY A 58 8.11 0.81 1.18
C GLY A 58 7.02 1.87 1.35
N TRP A 59 6.22 2.11 0.31
CA TRP A 59 5.08 3.02 0.40
C TRP A 59 3.97 2.46 1.30
N ILE A 60 3.64 1.18 1.18
CA ILE A 60 2.67 0.52 2.09
C ILE A 60 3.17 0.59 3.53
N ASP A 61 4.46 0.30 3.77
CA ASP A 61 5.08 0.36 5.09
C ASP A 61 5.00 1.78 5.70
N GLN A 62 5.14 2.82 4.89
CA GLN A 62 5.04 4.21 5.37
C GLN A 62 3.63 4.58 5.84
N TRP A 63 2.58 4.07 5.19
CA TRP A 63 1.21 4.57 5.37
C TRP A 63 0.27 3.60 6.09
N VAL A 64 0.55 2.29 6.05
CA VAL A 64 -0.38 1.24 6.48
C VAL A 64 0.19 0.36 7.60
N LYS A 65 1.49 0.45 7.87
CA LYS A 65 2.14 -0.39 8.87
C LYS A 65 1.50 -0.18 10.25
N PRO A 66 0.84 -1.20 10.81
CA PRO A 66 0.23 -1.07 12.12
C PRO A 66 1.31 -0.91 13.19
N ASP A 67 0.98 -0.24 14.29
CA ASP A 67 1.82 -0.33 15.48
C ASP A 67 1.89 -1.81 15.88
N ARG A 68 3.10 -2.38 15.82
CA ARG A 68 3.35 -3.77 16.15
C ARG A 68 2.88 -4.09 17.58
N ALA A 69 3.02 -3.16 18.51
CA ALA A 69 2.57 -3.36 19.88
C ALA A 69 1.04 -3.35 19.99
N GLU A 70 0.36 -2.45 19.29
CA GLU A 70 -1.10 -2.46 19.18
C GLU A 70 -1.63 -3.74 18.50
N PHE A 71 -1.01 -4.15 17.40
CA PHE A 71 -1.39 -5.35 16.66
C PHE A 71 -1.27 -6.61 17.54
N GLN A 72 -0.15 -6.76 18.26
CA GLN A 72 0.04 -7.87 19.19
C GLN A 72 -0.99 -7.85 20.32
N ARG A 73 -1.27 -6.68 20.89
CA ARG A 73 -2.33 -6.53 21.90
C ARG A 73 -3.70 -6.99 21.38
N ARG A 74 -4.06 -6.61 20.14
CA ARG A 74 -5.32 -7.02 19.49
C ARG A 74 -5.39 -8.52 19.24
N LEU A 75 -4.31 -9.13 18.75
CA LEU A 75 -4.22 -10.57 18.55
C LEU A 75 -4.40 -11.36 19.86
N THR A 76 -3.70 -10.94 20.92
CA THR A 76 -3.81 -11.59 22.24
C THR A 76 -5.23 -11.45 22.78
N ALA A 77 -5.82 -10.25 22.72
CA ALA A 77 -7.18 -10.00 23.21
C ALA A 77 -8.23 -10.87 22.50
N ALA A 78 -8.13 -11.00 21.17
CA ALA A 78 -9.02 -11.86 20.38
C ALA A 78 -8.87 -13.35 20.73
N SER A 79 -7.64 -13.81 21.00
CA SER A 79 -7.38 -15.20 21.42
C SER A 79 -7.92 -15.52 22.82
N THR A 80 -7.97 -14.56 23.75
CA THR A 80 -8.56 -14.76 25.08
C THR A 80 -10.09 -14.76 25.07
N ALA A 81 -10.72 -13.97 24.20
CA ALA A 81 -12.18 -13.92 24.09
C ALA A 81 -12.79 -15.27 23.65
N ASP A 82 -12.05 -16.04 22.84
CA ASP A 82 -12.46 -17.35 22.33
C ASP A 82 -12.24 -18.50 23.35
N ARG A 83 -11.66 -18.20 24.51
CA ARG A 83 -11.40 -19.16 25.61
C ARG A 83 -12.35 -19.00 26.81
N ALA A 84 -13.30 -18.07 26.77
CA ALA A 84 -14.27 -17.94 27.85
C ALA A 84 -15.17 -19.20 27.90
N PRO A 85 -15.23 -19.93 29.03
CA PRO A 85 -16.08 -21.12 29.12
C PRO A 85 -17.57 -20.71 29.01
N PRO A 86 -18.39 -21.44 28.24
CA PRO A 86 -19.82 -21.19 28.20
C PRO A 86 -20.43 -21.60 29.55
N GLY A 87 -20.88 -20.63 30.36
CA GLY A 87 -21.74 -20.94 31.51
C GLY A 87 -21.47 -20.26 32.85
N ALA A 88 -20.91 -19.05 32.91
CA ALA A 88 -21.02 -18.25 34.14
C ALA A 88 -22.38 -17.53 34.16
N ALA A 89 -23.45 -18.25 34.52
CA ALA A 89 -24.72 -17.65 34.88
C ALA A 89 -24.57 -16.90 36.21
N PRO A 90 -25.15 -15.70 36.39
CA PRO A 90 -25.13 -15.02 37.68
C PRO A 90 -26.01 -15.78 38.67
N GLY A 91 -25.41 -16.19 39.79
CA GLY A 91 -26.11 -16.77 40.93
C GLY A 91 -26.83 -15.70 41.75
N GLU A 92 -28.06 -16.07 42.13
CA GLU A 92 -28.93 -15.63 43.26
C GLU A 92 -29.05 -14.15 43.63
#